data_AF-A0A0K1P8B9-F1
#
_entry.id   AF-A0A0K1P8B9-F1
#
_cell.length_a   1.000
_cell.length_b   1.000
_cell.length_c   1.000
_cell.angle_alpha   90.00
_cell.angle_beta   90.00
_cell.angle_gamma   90.00
#
_symmetry.space_group_name_H-M   'P 1'
#
loop_
_entity.id
_entity.type
_entity.pdbx_description
1 polymer ?
#
loop_
_entity_poly.entity_id
_entity_poly.type
_entity_poly.pdbx_seq_one_letter_code
_entity_poly.pdbx_strand_id
1 'polypeptide(L)'
;MATLRPQLLELIRHTSSGLPEDVLDALARARDLETEGSRAWSTFELMIQNVEAAREASAPICQDTGTLIFYVDYGPDHTAHALEKEIVDAVREATKRSYLRPNAVDSITGQNSGDNVGNGSPYIHFHARKEKGVQVRLMMKGGGCENVGGQYSLPDESIGAGRDLDGIRRCIIDAVQKAQGYGCAPGTVGVGVGGDRVTSYIESKEQLFRPLYDENPNATLAALEQELTGSLQGLNIGPMGFGGKTTVLGVKIGARHRVPASFFVSISYMCWAYRKGELVVKGQKAHLDGRPLAVAVPKRKAASAATAAKVAGGKAAAKAPAKAAGKTVAKAPAKAAGKTVAKAPAKAAGRTVAKAPAKAAGKTVAKAPAKAAGKTLAKAPATTAAKAAAKKAAPKSTGKKPAVAIPSRRATRRKLPIL
;
A
#
# COMPACT_ATOMS: atom_id res chain seq x y z
N MET A 1 13.47 -0.46 -31.23
CA MET A 1 12.05 -0.39 -30.85
C MET A 1 11.70 1.03 -30.49
N ALA A 2 10.48 1.48 -30.77
CA ALA A 2 10.01 2.78 -30.31
C ALA A 2 9.92 2.77 -28.77
N THR A 3 10.30 3.87 -28.13
CA THR A 3 10.19 4.01 -26.67
C THR A 3 8.72 4.02 -26.24
N LEU A 4 8.44 3.37 -25.11
CA LEU A 4 7.17 3.35 -24.38
C LEU A 4 7.04 4.51 -23.37
N ARG A 5 8.11 5.26 -23.14
CA ARG A 5 8.17 6.32 -22.12
C ARG A 5 7.00 7.33 -22.22
N PRO A 6 6.60 7.85 -23.39
CA PRO A 6 5.44 8.75 -23.47
C PRO A 6 4.13 8.09 -23.01
N GLN A 7 3.91 6.83 -23.38
CA GLN A 7 2.73 6.05 -23.00
C GLN A 7 2.72 5.73 -21.51
N LEU A 8 3.89 5.38 -20.94
CA LEU A 8 4.06 5.16 -19.50
C LEU A 8 3.84 6.44 -18.69
N LEU A 9 4.34 7.58 -19.18
CA LEU A 9 4.10 8.89 -18.56
C LEU A 9 2.60 9.22 -18.54
N GLU A 10 1.89 8.94 -19.63
CA GLU A 10 0.45 9.14 -19.70
C GLU A 10 -0.30 8.19 -18.77
N LEU A 11 0.08 6.91 -18.69
CA LEU A 11 -0.47 5.95 -17.72
C LEU A 11 -0.36 6.50 -16.29
N ILE A 12 0.80 7.03 -15.91
CA ILE A 12 1.03 7.60 -14.58
C ILE A 12 0.16 8.84 -14.36
N ARG A 13 0.13 9.77 -15.31
CA ARG A 13 -0.70 10.99 -15.21
C ARG A 13 -2.19 10.63 -15.09
N HIS A 14 -2.67 9.74 -15.95
CA HIS A 14 -4.05 9.28 -15.98
C HIS A 14 -4.45 8.65 -14.65
N THR A 15 -3.64 7.71 -14.17
CA THR A 15 -3.88 6.99 -12.91
C THR A 15 -3.79 7.91 -11.69
N SER A 16 -2.96 8.96 -11.73
CA SER A 16 -2.82 9.92 -10.62
C SER A 16 -3.98 10.91 -10.54
N SER A 17 -4.50 11.32 -11.70
CA SER A 17 -5.48 12.41 -11.84
C SER A 17 -6.91 11.95 -12.08
N GLY A 18 -7.16 10.65 -12.26
CA GLY A 18 -8.47 10.06 -12.48
C GLY A 18 -8.70 8.80 -11.65
N LEU A 19 -9.96 8.41 -11.52
CA LEU A 19 -10.35 7.08 -11.07
C LEU A 19 -10.90 6.28 -12.26
N PRO A 20 -10.88 4.95 -12.21
CA PRO A 20 -11.67 4.11 -13.11
C PRO A 20 -13.16 4.45 -13.07
N GLU A 21 -13.87 4.24 -14.18
CA GLU A 21 -15.28 4.63 -14.31
C GLU A 21 -16.20 3.84 -13.38
N ASP A 22 -15.95 2.53 -13.23
CA ASP A 22 -16.68 1.67 -12.29
C ASP A 22 -16.56 2.15 -10.83
N VAL A 23 -15.41 2.71 -10.45
CA VAL A 23 -15.19 3.31 -9.13
C VAL A 23 -15.97 4.62 -8.97
N LEU A 24 -15.99 5.47 -9.99
CA LEU A 24 -16.80 6.70 -9.95
C LEU A 24 -18.28 6.40 -9.84
N ASP A 25 -18.77 5.43 -10.62
CA ASP A 25 -20.15 4.95 -10.52
C ASP A 25 -20.45 4.39 -9.12
N ALA A 26 -19.46 3.74 -8.47
CA ALA A 26 -19.63 3.24 -7.10
C ALA A 26 -19.80 4.39 -6.10
N LEU A 27 -18.98 5.44 -6.23
CA LEU A 27 -19.06 6.63 -5.38
C LEU A 27 -20.36 7.41 -5.60
N ALA A 28 -20.80 7.55 -6.85
CA ALA A 28 -22.07 8.20 -7.17
C ALA A 28 -23.25 7.43 -6.57
N ARG A 29 -23.29 6.11 -6.73
CA ARG A 29 -24.34 5.27 -6.13
C ARG A 29 -24.29 5.29 -4.60
N ALA A 30 -23.09 5.30 -4.01
CA ALA A 30 -22.94 5.44 -2.56
C ALA A 30 -23.49 6.78 -2.06
N ARG A 31 -23.23 7.89 -2.76
CA ARG A 31 -23.82 9.20 -2.48
C ARG A 31 -25.34 9.14 -2.52
N ASP A 32 -25.91 8.55 -3.57
CA ASP A 32 -27.36 8.55 -3.82
C ASP A 32 -28.13 7.66 -2.82
N LEU A 33 -27.44 6.74 -2.13
CA LEU A 33 -28.01 5.99 -1.01
C LEU A 33 -28.12 6.83 0.26
N GLU A 34 -27.30 7.87 0.44
CA GLU A 34 -27.31 8.71 1.63
C GLU A 34 -28.41 9.76 1.58
N THR A 35 -28.84 10.24 2.75
CA THR A 35 -29.73 11.39 2.84
C THR A 35 -29.00 12.64 2.35
N GLU A 36 -29.59 13.35 1.40
CA GLU A 36 -29.04 14.61 0.87
C GLU A 36 -28.71 15.60 1.99
N GLY A 37 -27.55 16.26 1.89
CA GLY A 37 -27.06 17.19 2.91
C GLY A 37 -26.52 16.54 4.19
N SER A 38 -26.62 15.22 4.35
CA SER A 38 -25.94 14.52 5.44
C SER A 38 -24.41 14.61 5.31
N ARG A 39 -23.69 14.32 6.40
CA ARG A 39 -22.21 14.28 6.38
C ARG A 39 -21.68 13.28 5.37
N ALA A 40 -22.31 12.10 5.28
CA ALA A 40 -21.91 11.05 4.34
C ALA A 40 -22.12 11.49 2.89
N TRP A 41 -23.33 11.97 2.57
CA TRP A 41 -23.67 12.51 1.26
C TRP A 41 -22.72 13.61 0.82
N SER A 42 -22.49 14.61 1.69
CA SER A 42 -21.61 15.75 1.40
C SER A 42 -20.17 15.31 1.17
N THR A 43 -19.72 14.27 1.89
CA THR A 43 -18.35 13.75 1.72
C THR A 43 -18.19 13.04 0.38
N PHE A 44 -19.17 12.23 -0.03
CA PHE A 44 -19.15 11.60 -1.36
C PHE A 44 -19.21 12.63 -2.49
N GLU A 45 -20.06 13.63 -2.35
CA GLU A 45 -20.17 14.71 -3.33
C GLU A 45 -18.82 15.44 -3.50
N LEU A 46 -18.14 15.76 -2.39
CA LEU A 46 -16.80 16.36 -2.43
C LEU A 46 -15.75 15.43 -3.06
N MET A 47 -15.83 14.11 -2.82
CA MET A 47 -14.94 13.14 -3.45
C MET A 47 -15.10 13.16 -4.97
N ILE A 48 -16.34 13.14 -5.48
CA ILE A 48 -16.66 13.17 -6.91
C ILE A 48 -16.17 14.47 -7.55
N GLN A 49 -16.52 15.61 -6.96
CA GLN A 49 -16.07 16.94 -7.43
C GLN A 49 -14.54 17.06 -7.44
N ASN A 50 -13.85 16.49 -6.45
CA ASN A 50 -12.40 16.48 -6.41
C ASN A 50 -11.79 15.65 -7.55
N VAL A 51 -12.39 14.52 -7.93
CA VAL A 51 -11.92 13.73 -9.08
C VAL A 51 -12.08 14.51 -10.38
N GLU A 52 -13.20 15.19 -10.58
CA GLU A 52 -13.43 16.02 -11.77
C GLU A 52 -12.39 17.16 -11.87
N ALA A 53 -12.19 17.89 -10.77
CA ALA A 53 -11.20 18.95 -10.68
C ALA A 53 -9.76 18.45 -10.94
N ALA A 54 -9.41 17.29 -10.37
CA ALA A 54 -8.11 16.66 -10.56
C ALA A 54 -7.87 16.26 -12.02
N ARG A 55 -8.88 15.64 -12.66
CA ARG A 55 -8.85 15.26 -14.09
C ARG A 55 -8.64 16.48 -14.98
N GLU A 56 -9.42 17.54 -14.77
CA GLU A 56 -9.35 18.77 -15.58
C GLU A 56 -7.98 19.47 -15.46
N ALA A 57 -7.42 19.48 -14.25
CA ALA A 57 -6.13 20.11 -13.96
C ALA A 57 -4.92 19.22 -14.33
N SER A 58 -5.12 17.93 -14.61
CA SER A 58 -4.06 16.92 -14.61
C SER A 58 -3.23 16.96 -13.32
N ALA A 59 -3.91 17.10 -12.19
CA ALA A 59 -3.32 17.15 -10.85
C ALA A 59 -3.65 15.85 -10.11
N PRO A 60 -2.83 15.45 -9.12
CA PRO A 60 -3.15 14.29 -8.31
C PRO A 60 -4.47 14.45 -7.55
N ILE A 61 -5.30 13.40 -7.53
CA ILE A 61 -6.57 13.36 -6.77
C ILE A 61 -6.33 13.50 -5.25
N CYS A 62 -5.21 12.99 -4.76
CA CYS A 62 -4.88 12.93 -3.34
C CYS A 62 -3.47 13.50 -3.12
N GLN A 63 -3.26 14.17 -1.98
CA GLN A 63 -1.95 14.69 -1.59
C GLN A 63 -0.90 13.59 -1.54
N ASP A 64 -1.32 12.37 -1.18
CA ASP A 64 -0.50 11.17 -1.23
C ASP A 64 -0.70 10.47 -2.57
N THR A 65 0.28 10.59 -3.48
CA THR A 65 0.28 9.85 -4.75
C THR A 65 0.59 8.37 -4.60
N GLY A 66 0.84 7.92 -3.37
CA GLY A 66 1.04 6.55 -2.99
C GLY A 66 2.34 5.95 -3.48
N THR A 67 2.44 4.65 -3.23
CA THR A 67 3.42 3.74 -3.79
C THR A 67 3.00 3.36 -5.20
N LEU A 68 3.94 3.44 -6.15
CA LEU A 68 3.73 2.99 -7.52
C LEU A 68 4.06 1.50 -7.62
N ILE A 69 3.06 0.70 -7.94
CA ILE A 69 3.20 -0.75 -8.10
C ILE A 69 2.82 -1.10 -9.55
N PHE A 70 3.81 -1.53 -10.32
CA PHE A 70 3.66 -1.93 -11.71
C PHE A 70 3.60 -3.45 -11.82
N TYR A 71 2.65 -3.96 -12.59
CA TYR A 71 2.60 -5.35 -13.07
C TYR A 71 2.78 -5.31 -14.58
N VAL A 72 3.85 -5.93 -15.05
CA VAL A 72 4.34 -5.84 -16.43
C VAL A 72 4.33 -7.22 -17.06
N ASP A 73 3.29 -7.51 -17.82
CA ASP A 73 3.18 -8.68 -18.68
C ASP A 73 3.86 -8.35 -20.01
N TYR A 74 4.97 -9.02 -20.35
CA TYR A 74 5.78 -8.65 -21.53
C TYR A 74 6.16 -9.85 -22.41
N GLY A 75 6.12 -9.63 -23.71
CA GLY A 75 6.47 -10.61 -24.73
C GLY A 75 7.98 -10.76 -24.98
N PRO A 76 8.36 -11.72 -25.83
CA PRO A 76 9.77 -12.00 -26.16
C PRO A 76 10.46 -10.86 -26.95
N ASP A 77 9.69 -9.87 -27.41
CA ASP A 77 10.18 -8.68 -28.06
C ASP A 77 10.67 -7.61 -27.07
N HIS A 78 10.51 -7.81 -25.76
CA HIS A 78 10.97 -6.88 -24.72
C HIS A 78 11.89 -7.58 -23.71
N THR A 79 12.69 -6.80 -22.98
CA THR A 79 13.47 -7.27 -21.83
C THR A 79 13.04 -6.54 -20.56
N ALA A 80 13.06 -7.24 -19.42
CA ALA A 80 12.72 -6.63 -18.13
C ALA A 80 13.58 -5.41 -17.82
N HIS A 81 14.89 -5.47 -18.10
CA HIS A 81 15.82 -4.36 -17.85
C HIS A 81 15.49 -3.11 -18.67
N ALA A 82 15.14 -3.28 -19.96
CA ALA A 82 14.75 -2.16 -20.81
C ALA A 82 13.45 -1.51 -20.30
N LEU A 83 12.45 -2.34 -19.97
CA LEU A 83 11.16 -1.89 -19.45
C LEU A 83 11.29 -1.18 -18.10
N GLU A 84 12.11 -1.72 -17.19
CA GLU A 84 12.42 -1.10 -15.89
C GLU A 84 12.97 0.30 -16.09
N LYS A 85 13.97 0.46 -16.98
CA LYS A 85 14.55 1.76 -17.28
C LYS A 85 13.50 2.74 -17.80
N GLU A 86 12.63 2.31 -18.71
CA GLU A 86 11.58 3.18 -19.26
C GLU A 86 10.53 3.60 -18.22
N ILE A 87 10.14 2.68 -17.33
CA ILE A 87 9.23 2.95 -16.20
C ILE A 87 9.87 3.95 -15.24
N VAL A 88 11.13 3.72 -14.83
CA VAL A 88 11.85 4.61 -13.93
C VAL A 88 11.99 6.01 -14.52
N ASP A 89 12.35 6.13 -15.80
CA ASP A 89 12.45 7.42 -16.48
C ASP A 89 11.08 8.14 -16.56
N ALA A 90 9.99 7.41 -16.79
CA ALA A 90 8.64 7.96 -16.78
C ALA A 90 8.21 8.44 -15.40
N VAL A 91 8.57 7.71 -14.33
CA VAL A 91 8.29 8.11 -12.93
C VAL A 91 9.01 9.42 -12.58
N ARG A 92 10.31 9.54 -12.91
CA ARG A 92 11.05 10.80 -12.68
C ARG A 92 10.41 11.97 -13.39
N GLU A 93 10.05 11.78 -14.66
CA GLU A 93 9.41 12.83 -15.45
C GLU A 93 8.03 13.20 -14.90
N ALA A 94 7.23 12.22 -14.46
CA ALA A 94 5.93 12.47 -13.83
C ALA A 94 6.07 13.27 -12.52
N THR A 95 7.07 12.95 -11.70
CA THR A 95 7.38 13.71 -10.48
C THR A 95 7.83 15.14 -10.82
N LYS A 96 8.73 15.30 -11.79
CA LYS A 96 9.19 16.62 -12.26
C LYS A 96 8.04 17.48 -12.78
N ARG A 97 7.07 16.89 -13.48
CA ARG A 97 5.85 17.58 -13.96
C ARG A 97 4.78 17.78 -12.89
N SER A 98 5.04 17.34 -11.65
CA SER A 98 4.09 17.38 -10.53
C SER A 98 2.79 16.62 -10.81
N TYR A 99 2.83 15.59 -11.65
CA TYR A 99 1.77 14.57 -11.70
C TYR A 99 1.86 13.62 -10.51
N LEU A 100 3.00 13.61 -9.82
CA LEU A 100 3.25 12.87 -8.60
C LEU A 100 3.79 13.78 -7.50
N ARG A 101 3.51 13.45 -6.24
CA ARG A 101 4.26 13.96 -5.09
C ARG A 101 5.46 13.04 -4.87
N PRO A 102 6.66 13.56 -4.56
CA PRO A 102 7.80 12.72 -4.22
C PRO A 102 7.55 12.01 -2.88
N ASN A 103 7.23 10.73 -2.95
CA ASN A 103 6.83 9.86 -1.86
C ASN A 103 7.87 8.78 -1.52
N ALA A 104 8.87 8.54 -2.39
CA ALA A 104 9.94 7.60 -2.07
C ALA A 104 10.90 8.22 -1.03
N VAL A 105 10.86 7.65 0.18
CA VAL A 105 11.64 8.04 1.35
C VAL A 105 12.51 6.87 1.78
N ASP A 106 13.80 7.13 1.96
CA ASP A 106 14.74 6.15 2.50
C ASP A 106 14.39 5.81 3.96
N SER A 107 14.16 4.53 4.24
CA SER A 107 13.62 4.09 5.53
C SER A 107 14.61 4.18 6.70
N ILE A 108 15.91 4.33 6.43
CA ILE A 108 16.94 4.40 7.47
C ILE A 108 17.26 5.86 7.80
N THR A 109 17.37 6.70 6.78
CA THR A 109 17.79 8.09 6.90
C THR A 109 16.62 9.07 6.98
N GLY A 110 15.42 8.66 6.54
CA GLY A 110 14.25 9.54 6.41
C GLY A 110 14.35 10.55 5.27
N GLN A 111 15.38 10.47 4.43
CA GLN A 111 15.56 11.39 3.31
C GLN A 111 14.61 11.06 2.17
N ASN A 112 13.98 12.09 1.62
CA ASN A 112 13.15 11.96 0.43
C ASN A 112 14.02 12.01 -0.84
N SER A 113 13.79 11.08 -1.76
CA SER A 113 14.48 11.02 -3.06
C SER A 113 14.28 12.26 -3.94
N GLY A 114 13.15 12.96 -3.78
CA GLY A 114 12.76 14.11 -4.60
C GLY A 114 12.17 13.76 -5.97
N ASP A 115 12.32 12.53 -6.47
CA ASP A 115 11.90 12.12 -7.81
C ASP A 115 11.03 10.83 -7.86
N ASN A 116 10.67 10.28 -6.69
CA ASN A 116 9.97 8.99 -6.50
C ASN A 116 10.79 7.72 -6.80
N VAL A 117 12.09 7.86 -7.05
CA VAL A 117 12.97 6.74 -7.35
C VAL A 117 13.95 6.50 -6.21
N GLY A 118 14.10 5.23 -5.80
CA GLY A 118 14.97 4.85 -4.70
C GLY A 118 15.21 3.35 -4.69
N ASN A 119 15.86 2.85 -3.64
CA ASN A 119 16.09 1.42 -3.48
C ASN A 119 14.74 0.66 -3.43
N GLY A 120 14.44 -0.12 -4.47
CA GLY A 120 13.19 -0.84 -4.61
C GLY A 120 11.96 0.02 -4.93
N SER A 121 12.12 1.29 -5.33
CA SER A 121 11.03 2.18 -5.76
C SER A 121 11.29 2.73 -7.17
N PRO A 122 10.34 2.61 -8.12
CA PRO A 122 9.02 1.99 -7.98
C PRO A 122 9.07 0.46 -7.84
N TYR A 123 7.98 -0.15 -7.38
CA TYR A 123 7.87 -1.62 -7.29
C TYR A 123 7.38 -2.17 -8.63
N ILE A 124 8.11 -3.13 -9.20
CA ILE A 124 7.81 -3.68 -10.53
C ILE A 124 7.80 -5.20 -10.49
N HIS A 125 6.66 -5.79 -10.85
CA HIS A 125 6.47 -7.23 -11.02
C HIS A 125 6.51 -7.57 -12.51
N PHE A 126 7.54 -8.30 -12.93
CA PHE A 126 7.72 -8.71 -14.31
C PHE A 126 7.17 -10.12 -14.55
N HIS A 127 6.31 -10.27 -15.56
CA HIS A 127 5.69 -11.52 -15.97
C HIS A 127 5.96 -11.77 -17.45
N ALA A 128 6.86 -12.70 -17.76
CA ALA A 128 7.16 -13.05 -19.15
C ALA A 128 5.97 -13.80 -19.79
N ARG A 129 5.62 -13.42 -21.03
CA ARG A 129 4.54 -13.99 -21.83
C ARG A 129 5.09 -14.53 -23.15
N LYS A 130 4.32 -15.41 -23.80
CA LYS A 130 4.70 -15.97 -25.11
C LYS A 130 4.34 -15.01 -26.25
N GLU A 131 3.26 -14.25 -26.05
CA GLU A 131 2.72 -13.30 -27.01
C GLU A 131 3.55 -12.03 -27.08
N LYS A 132 3.72 -11.44 -28.27
CA LYS A 132 4.42 -10.17 -28.46
C LYS A 132 3.64 -8.99 -27.87
N GLY A 133 4.37 -7.94 -27.49
CA GLY A 133 3.84 -6.71 -26.92
C GLY A 133 4.01 -6.64 -25.42
N VAL A 134 3.40 -5.64 -24.82
CA VAL A 134 3.48 -5.40 -23.38
C VAL A 134 2.15 -4.88 -22.83
N GLN A 135 1.79 -5.36 -21.65
CA GLN A 135 0.69 -4.87 -20.85
C GLN A 135 1.27 -4.41 -19.51
N VAL A 136 1.00 -3.15 -19.16
CA VAL A 136 1.45 -2.52 -17.92
C VAL A 136 0.22 -2.12 -17.13
N ARG A 137 0.00 -2.78 -16.00
CA ARG A 137 -1.02 -2.39 -15.02
C ARG A 137 -0.33 -1.62 -13.90
N LEU A 138 -0.84 -0.44 -13.58
CA LEU A 138 -0.34 0.43 -12.52
C LEU A 138 -1.37 0.53 -11.41
N MET A 139 -0.93 0.34 -10.17
CA MET A 139 -1.68 0.68 -8.96
C MET A 139 -0.93 1.77 -8.19
N MET A 140 -1.65 2.82 -7.80
CA MET A 140 -1.11 3.92 -6.99
C MET A 140 -1.69 3.91 -5.59
N LYS A 141 -1.02 3.17 -4.71
CA LYS A 141 -1.57 2.79 -3.40
C LYS A 141 -1.13 3.76 -2.30
N GLY A 142 -2.07 4.51 -1.73
CA GLY A 142 -1.78 5.48 -0.67
C GLY A 142 -1.28 4.82 0.62
N GLY A 143 -0.38 5.47 1.35
CA GLY A 143 0.19 4.96 2.60
C GLY A 143 -0.88 4.73 3.67
N GLY A 144 -1.89 5.60 3.77
CA GLY A 144 -3.00 5.42 4.71
C GLY A 144 -3.74 4.09 4.52
N CYS A 145 -4.06 3.73 3.27
CA CYS A 145 -4.74 2.46 2.98
C CYS A 145 -3.80 1.25 3.01
N GLU A 146 -2.51 1.43 2.72
CA GLU A 146 -1.50 0.36 2.87
C GLU A 146 -1.37 -0.06 4.35
N ASN A 147 -1.45 0.89 5.28
CA ASN A 147 -1.23 0.66 6.71
C ASN A 147 -2.38 -0.05 7.45
N VAL A 148 -3.57 -0.17 6.84
CA VAL A 148 -4.76 -0.75 7.48
C VAL A 148 -5.14 -2.12 6.93
N GLY A 149 -4.33 -2.67 6.03
CA GLY A 149 -4.42 -4.08 5.65
C GLY A 149 -3.90 -5.03 6.74
N GLY A 150 -3.85 -6.32 6.43
CA GLY A 150 -3.33 -7.31 7.37
C GLY A 150 -3.24 -8.70 6.78
N GLN A 151 -2.58 -9.61 7.49
CA GLN A 151 -2.52 -11.02 7.10
C GLN A 151 -2.72 -11.91 8.31
N TYR A 152 -3.70 -12.80 8.19
CA TYR A 152 -4.09 -13.74 9.22
C TYR A 152 -3.46 -15.10 8.94
N SER A 153 -3.13 -15.83 10.00
CA SER A 153 -2.69 -17.22 9.94
C SER A 153 -3.78 -18.07 10.56
N LEU A 154 -4.44 -18.93 9.78
CA LEU A 154 -5.58 -19.71 10.25
C LEU A 154 -5.15 -21.12 10.72
N PRO A 155 -5.76 -21.65 11.80
CA PRO A 155 -6.83 -21.02 12.59
C PRO A 155 -6.32 -19.85 13.44
N ASP A 156 -7.19 -18.88 13.70
CA ASP A 156 -6.95 -17.73 14.58
C ASP A 156 -8.03 -17.67 15.66
N GLU A 157 -7.66 -18.06 16.88
CA GLU A 157 -8.58 -18.11 18.04
C GLU A 157 -9.07 -16.72 18.45
N SER A 158 -8.30 -15.66 18.21
CA SER A 158 -8.63 -14.31 18.68
C SER A 158 -9.90 -13.75 18.03
N ILE A 159 -10.23 -14.25 16.83
CA ILE A 159 -11.43 -13.88 16.07
C ILE A 159 -12.34 -15.10 15.81
N GLY A 160 -12.01 -16.26 16.40
CA GLY A 160 -12.73 -17.52 16.21
C GLY A 160 -12.75 -17.99 14.76
N ALA A 161 -11.65 -17.80 14.01
CA ALA A 161 -11.56 -18.14 12.59
C ALA A 161 -10.93 -19.53 12.38
N GLY A 162 -11.70 -20.44 11.78
CA GLY A 162 -11.24 -21.78 11.36
C GLY A 162 -10.50 -21.77 10.02
N ARG A 163 -10.09 -22.95 9.53
CA ARG A 163 -9.47 -23.12 8.20
C ARG A 163 -10.51 -23.38 7.11
N ASP A 164 -11.53 -22.52 7.05
CA ASP A 164 -12.72 -22.67 6.21
C ASP A 164 -13.21 -21.29 5.71
N LEU A 165 -14.33 -21.29 4.98
CA LEU A 165 -14.94 -20.07 4.43
C LEU A 165 -15.41 -19.10 5.52
N ASP A 166 -15.90 -19.61 6.66
CA ASP A 166 -16.31 -18.74 7.77
C ASP A 166 -15.10 -18.07 8.43
N GLY A 167 -13.98 -18.78 8.54
CA GLY A 167 -12.71 -18.20 8.96
C GLY A 167 -12.22 -17.08 8.02
N ILE A 168 -12.33 -17.28 6.70
CA ILE A 168 -12.02 -16.24 5.71
C ILE A 168 -12.93 -15.02 5.89
N ARG A 169 -14.25 -15.24 6.02
CA ARG A 169 -15.24 -14.19 6.27
C ARG A 169 -14.87 -13.36 7.50
N ARG A 170 -14.54 -14.02 8.61
CA ARG A 170 -14.15 -13.36 9.87
C ARG A 170 -12.89 -12.52 9.72
N CYS A 171 -11.87 -13.00 9.02
CA CYS A 171 -10.66 -12.23 8.73
C CYS A 171 -10.97 -10.93 7.98
N ILE A 172 -11.88 -10.98 7.00
CA ILE A 172 -12.25 -9.82 6.19
C ILE A 172 -13.03 -8.81 7.05
N ILE A 173 -14.04 -9.27 7.80
CA ILE A 173 -14.83 -8.41 8.70
C ILE A 173 -13.94 -7.76 9.75
N ASP A 174 -13.08 -8.54 10.40
CA ASP A 174 -12.15 -8.04 11.42
C ASP A 174 -11.17 -7.02 10.84
N ALA A 175 -10.62 -7.25 9.65
CA ALA A 175 -9.74 -6.28 8.98
C ALA A 175 -10.44 -4.95 8.68
N VAL A 176 -11.66 -4.99 8.14
CA VAL A 176 -12.45 -3.77 7.84
C VAL A 176 -12.84 -3.06 9.13
N GLN A 177 -13.23 -3.82 10.16
CA GLN A 177 -13.54 -3.28 11.48
C GLN A 177 -12.31 -2.66 12.16
N LYS A 178 -11.10 -3.18 11.95
CA LYS A 178 -9.87 -2.53 12.43
C LYS A 178 -9.51 -1.29 11.61
N ALA A 179 -9.78 -1.31 10.30
CA ALA A 179 -9.46 -0.21 9.40
C ALA A 179 -10.31 1.05 9.69
N GLN A 180 -11.59 0.91 10.04
CA GLN A 180 -12.51 2.04 10.29
C GLN A 180 -12.36 3.13 9.21
N GLY A 181 -12.39 4.41 9.60
CA GLY A 181 -12.08 5.54 8.71
C GLY A 181 -10.59 5.76 8.43
N TYR A 182 -9.67 5.04 9.11
CA TYR A 182 -8.22 5.27 8.99
C TYR A 182 -7.68 4.95 7.58
N GLY A 183 -8.37 4.08 6.84
CA GLY A 183 -8.08 3.76 5.44
C GLY A 183 -8.68 4.71 4.40
N CYS A 184 -9.26 5.85 4.81
CA CYS A 184 -10.05 6.74 3.95
C CYS A 184 -11.20 6.00 3.26
N ALA A 185 -12.12 5.48 4.08
CA ALA A 185 -13.33 4.79 3.65
C ALA A 185 -14.21 5.67 2.71
N PRO A 186 -15.10 5.08 1.89
CA PRO A 186 -15.27 3.64 1.73
C PRO A 186 -14.08 3.00 1.01
N GLY A 187 -13.75 1.79 1.43
CA GLY A 187 -12.64 1.05 0.85
C GLY A 187 -13.09 -0.01 -0.15
N THR A 188 -12.17 -0.44 -1.02
CA THR A 188 -12.30 -1.73 -1.72
C THR A 188 -11.34 -2.72 -1.10
N VAL A 189 -11.80 -3.94 -0.84
CA VAL A 189 -11.02 -4.96 -0.14
C VAL A 189 -10.56 -6.03 -1.11
N GLY A 190 -9.26 -6.08 -1.37
CA GLY A 190 -8.63 -7.19 -2.07
C GLY A 190 -8.21 -8.28 -1.10
N VAL A 191 -8.50 -9.54 -1.40
CA VAL A 191 -8.27 -10.68 -0.51
C VAL A 191 -7.51 -11.77 -1.23
N GLY A 192 -6.45 -12.27 -0.61
CA GLY A 192 -5.71 -13.44 -1.05
C GLY A 192 -5.85 -14.57 -0.05
N VAL A 193 -6.41 -15.70 -0.47
CA VAL A 193 -6.58 -16.91 0.35
C VAL A 193 -5.55 -17.95 -0.07
N GLY A 194 -4.77 -18.46 0.89
CA GLY A 194 -3.69 -19.42 0.61
C GLY A 194 -2.40 -18.74 0.16
N GLY A 195 -1.54 -19.47 -0.56
CA GLY A 195 -0.16 -19.05 -0.84
C GLY A 195 0.76 -19.12 0.38
N ASP A 196 1.96 -18.56 0.23
CA ASP A 196 2.86 -18.22 1.32
C ASP A 196 2.63 -16.77 1.79
N ARG A 197 3.44 -16.31 2.74
CA ARG A 197 3.35 -14.95 3.31
C ARG A 197 3.35 -13.85 2.25
N VAL A 198 4.16 -13.98 1.20
CA VAL A 198 4.33 -12.99 0.13
C VAL A 198 3.30 -13.20 -0.96
N THR A 199 3.16 -14.42 -1.46
CA THR A 199 2.27 -14.70 -2.60
C THR A 199 0.79 -14.51 -2.26
N SER A 200 0.39 -14.66 -0.99
CA SER A 200 -0.94 -14.31 -0.51
C SER A 200 -1.21 -12.80 -0.61
N TYR A 201 -0.23 -11.95 -0.28
CA TYR A 201 -0.36 -10.50 -0.44
C TYR A 201 -0.36 -10.09 -1.91
N ILE A 202 0.48 -10.71 -2.74
CA ILE A 202 0.46 -10.50 -4.20
C ILE A 202 -0.95 -10.78 -4.72
N GLU A 203 -1.53 -11.94 -4.39
CA GLU A 203 -2.91 -12.28 -4.75
C GLU A 203 -3.89 -11.20 -4.32
N SER A 204 -3.85 -10.78 -3.06
CA SER A 204 -4.77 -9.76 -2.55
C SER A 204 -4.69 -8.42 -3.29
N LYS A 205 -3.49 -8.03 -3.78
CA LYS A 205 -3.30 -6.82 -4.57
C LYS A 205 -3.70 -7.04 -6.03
N GLU A 206 -3.45 -8.20 -6.61
CA GLU A 206 -3.88 -8.53 -7.97
C GLU A 206 -5.41 -8.49 -8.12
N GLN A 207 -6.14 -8.94 -7.10
CA GLN A 207 -7.61 -8.86 -7.08
C GLN A 207 -8.13 -7.41 -7.16
N LEU A 208 -7.34 -6.42 -6.75
CA LEU A 208 -7.71 -5.00 -6.89
C LEU A 208 -7.52 -4.48 -8.32
N PHE A 209 -7.11 -5.27 -9.31
CA PHE A 209 -7.21 -4.86 -10.72
C PHE A 209 -8.57 -5.16 -11.33
N ARG A 210 -9.31 -6.14 -10.79
CA ARG A 210 -10.64 -6.54 -11.28
C ARG A 210 -11.63 -5.37 -11.27
N PRO A 211 -12.49 -5.24 -12.30
CA PRO A 211 -13.60 -4.29 -12.26
C PRO A 211 -14.49 -4.50 -11.03
N LEU A 212 -15.03 -3.43 -10.44
CA LEU A 212 -15.86 -3.52 -9.24
C LEU A 212 -17.09 -4.40 -9.44
N TYR A 213 -17.67 -4.38 -10.63
CA TYR A 213 -18.90 -5.13 -10.94
C TYR A 213 -18.67 -6.42 -11.72
N ASP A 214 -17.41 -6.87 -11.84
CA ASP A 214 -17.17 -8.21 -12.35
C ASP A 214 -17.65 -9.29 -11.36
N GLU A 215 -17.81 -10.50 -11.88
CA GLU A 215 -18.11 -11.69 -11.08
C GLU A 215 -16.86 -12.57 -10.97
N ASN A 216 -16.66 -13.17 -9.79
CA ASN A 216 -15.57 -14.10 -9.60
C ASN A 216 -15.82 -15.38 -10.43
N PRO A 217 -14.84 -15.88 -11.20
CA PRO A 217 -15.02 -17.13 -11.96
C PRO A 217 -15.23 -18.36 -11.06
N ASN A 218 -14.87 -18.30 -9.78
CA ASN A 218 -15.20 -19.32 -8.80
C ASN A 218 -16.53 -18.98 -8.12
N ALA A 219 -17.57 -19.79 -8.36
CA ALA A 219 -18.92 -19.55 -7.83
C ALA A 219 -18.98 -19.44 -6.30
N THR A 220 -18.16 -20.20 -5.57
CA THR A 220 -18.08 -20.13 -4.10
C THR A 220 -17.52 -18.79 -3.64
N LEU A 221 -16.48 -18.28 -4.32
CA LEU A 221 -15.91 -16.97 -4.02
C LEU A 221 -16.81 -15.84 -4.50
N ALA A 222 -17.52 -16.00 -5.62
CA ALA A 222 -18.50 -15.03 -6.10
C ALA A 222 -19.62 -14.80 -5.08
N ALA A 223 -20.19 -15.87 -4.54
CA ALA A 223 -21.19 -15.79 -3.48
C ALA A 223 -20.65 -15.09 -2.23
N LEU A 224 -19.41 -15.40 -1.83
CA LEU A 224 -18.78 -14.78 -0.67
C LEU A 224 -18.47 -13.28 -0.89
N GLU A 225 -18.02 -12.88 -2.09
CA GLU A 225 -17.81 -11.48 -2.46
C GLU A 225 -19.11 -10.67 -2.36
N GLN A 226 -20.21 -11.20 -2.90
CA GLN A 226 -21.52 -10.55 -2.85
C GLN A 226 -22.04 -10.43 -1.42
N GLU A 227 -21.98 -11.52 -0.65
CA GLU A 227 -22.41 -11.56 0.75
C GLU A 227 -21.63 -10.55 1.60
N LEU A 228 -20.30 -10.52 1.46
CA LEU A 228 -19.44 -9.61 2.24
C LEU A 228 -19.61 -8.15 1.82
N THR A 229 -19.76 -7.88 0.53
CA THR A 229 -20.00 -6.50 0.06
C THR A 229 -21.29 -5.93 0.64
N GLY A 230 -22.34 -6.75 0.82
CA GLY A 230 -23.57 -6.35 1.50
C GLY A 230 -23.45 -6.26 3.01
N SER A 231 -22.93 -7.31 3.67
CA SER A 231 -22.91 -7.39 5.14
C SER A 231 -21.97 -6.37 5.79
N LEU A 232 -20.84 -6.03 5.16
CA LEU A 232 -19.90 -5.02 5.68
C LEU A 232 -20.50 -3.61 5.77
N GLN A 233 -21.57 -3.33 5.03
CA GLN A 233 -22.29 -2.07 5.16
C GLN A 233 -22.91 -1.89 6.55
N GLY A 234 -23.29 -2.99 7.20
CA GLY A 234 -23.81 -2.99 8.58
C GLY A 234 -22.82 -2.48 9.64
N LEU A 235 -21.54 -2.32 9.30
CA LEU A 235 -20.55 -1.67 10.19
C LEU A 235 -20.76 -0.16 10.32
N ASN A 236 -21.52 0.45 9.41
CA ASN A 236 -21.86 1.88 9.42
C ASN A 236 -20.64 2.80 9.57
N ILE A 237 -19.49 2.45 8.98
CA ILE A 237 -18.26 3.25 9.05
C ILE A 237 -18.42 4.52 8.20
N GLY A 238 -19.01 4.37 7.00
CA GLY A 238 -19.26 5.49 6.09
C GLY A 238 -17.99 6.13 5.51
N PRO A 239 -18.14 7.17 4.66
CA PRO A 239 -17.01 7.85 4.05
C PRO A 239 -16.15 8.55 5.12
N MET A 240 -14.84 8.35 5.04
CA MET A 240 -13.83 8.87 5.98
C MET A 240 -14.05 8.45 7.45
N GLY A 241 -14.95 7.50 7.74
CA GLY A 241 -15.33 7.14 9.11
C GLY A 241 -16.38 8.06 9.75
N PHE A 242 -17.11 8.86 8.96
CA PHE A 242 -18.13 9.78 9.49
C PHE A 242 -19.50 9.16 9.75
N GLY A 243 -19.62 7.84 9.59
CA GLY A 243 -20.90 7.16 9.56
C GLY A 243 -21.56 7.29 8.18
N GLY A 244 -22.43 6.35 7.85
CA GLY A 244 -23.10 6.27 6.55
C GLY A 244 -23.43 4.82 6.20
N LYS A 245 -24.20 4.65 5.13
CA LYS A 245 -24.65 3.36 4.63
C LYS A 245 -23.56 2.62 3.86
N THR A 246 -22.53 3.30 3.38
CA THR A 246 -21.46 2.69 2.57
C THR A 246 -20.11 2.65 3.30
N THR A 247 -19.72 1.47 3.76
CA THR A 247 -18.44 1.14 4.40
C THR A 247 -17.40 0.65 3.38
N VAL A 248 -17.81 -0.20 2.44
CA VAL A 248 -16.94 -0.69 1.34
C VAL A 248 -17.62 -0.48 -0.01
N LEU A 249 -16.81 -0.28 -1.06
CA LEU A 249 -17.26 -0.25 -2.45
C LEU A 249 -17.35 -1.66 -3.06
N GLY A 250 -16.59 -2.61 -2.52
CA GLY A 250 -16.58 -3.99 -2.98
C GLY A 250 -15.51 -4.85 -2.30
N VAL A 251 -15.70 -6.16 -2.38
CA VAL A 251 -14.74 -7.18 -1.95
C VAL A 251 -14.34 -8.01 -3.17
N LYS A 252 -13.05 -8.25 -3.37
CA LYS A 252 -12.48 -9.03 -4.47
C LYS A 252 -11.55 -10.10 -3.92
N ILE A 253 -11.90 -11.37 -4.08
CA ILE A 253 -11.25 -12.51 -3.44
C ILE A 253 -10.57 -13.39 -4.49
N GLY A 254 -9.32 -13.73 -4.21
CA GLY A 254 -8.50 -14.63 -4.98
C GLY A 254 -8.00 -15.77 -4.11
N ALA A 255 -7.65 -16.89 -4.74
CA ALA A 255 -7.17 -18.06 -4.02
C ALA A 255 -5.96 -18.68 -4.71
N ARG A 256 -5.02 -19.16 -3.90
CA ARG A 256 -3.82 -19.88 -4.33
C ARG A 256 -3.68 -21.19 -3.57
N HIS A 257 -3.02 -22.16 -4.22
CA HIS A 257 -2.53 -23.33 -3.51
C HIS A 257 -1.57 -22.92 -2.39
N ARG A 258 -1.54 -23.75 -1.35
CA ARG A 258 -0.80 -23.50 -0.12
C ARG A 258 -0.17 -24.80 0.36
N VAL A 259 0.89 -24.70 1.14
CA VAL A 259 1.39 -25.86 1.89
C VAL A 259 0.33 -26.26 2.92
N PRO A 260 0.04 -27.56 3.14
CA PRO A 260 -1.07 -27.99 4.00
C PRO A 260 -1.07 -27.39 5.41
N ALA A 261 0.11 -27.16 5.99
CA ALA A 261 0.30 -26.58 7.31
C ALA A 261 0.03 -25.06 7.38
N SER A 262 0.08 -24.36 6.25
CA SER A 262 -0.10 -22.91 6.15
C SER A 262 -1.45 -22.57 5.56
N PHE A 263 -2.18 -21.65 6.21
CA PHE A 263 -3.44 -21.10 5.71
C PHE A 263 -3.42 -19.59 5.97
N PHE A 264 -3.00 -18.81 4.97
CA PHE A 264 -2.97 -17.35 5.09
C PHE A 264 -4.20 -16.74 4.45
N VAL A 265 -4.71 -15.67 5.07
CA VAL A 265 -5.70 -14.76 4.48
C VAL A 265 -5.10 -13.37 4.52
N SER A 266 -4.67 -12.86 3.38
CA SER A 266 -4.11 -11.52 3.22
C SER A 266 -5.18 -10.54 2.76
N ILE A 267 -5.26 -9.40 3.44
CA ILE A 267 -6.22 -8.32 3.19
C ILE A 267 -5.45 -7.07 2.74
N SER A 268 -5.70 -6.65 1.51
CA SER A 268 -5.24 -5.37 0.96
C SER A 268 -6.42 -4.41 0.90
N TYR A 269 -6.42 -3.40 1.77
CA TYR A 269 -7.45 -2.36 1.81
C TYR A 269 -7.10 -1.21 0.87
N MET A 270 -7.95 -0.88 -0.11
CA MET A 270 -7.77 0.26 -1.00
C MET A 270 -8.73 1.39 -0.62
N CYS A 271 -8.23 2.60 -0.43
CA CYS A 271 -9.06 3.78 -0.14
C CYS A 271 -10.00 4.16 -1.29
N TRP A 272 -10.93 5.09 -1.04
CA TRP A 272 -11.79 5.68 -2.08
C TRP A 272 -11.03 6.25 -3.27
N ALA A 273 -9.80 6.75 -3.05
CA ALA A 273 -8.87 7.15 -4.12
C ALA A 273 -8.25 5.90 -4.79
N TYR A 274 -9.12 5.06 -5.33
CA TYR A 274 -8.80 3.76 -5.92
C TYR A 274 -8.20 3.92 -7.31
N ARG A 275 -6.94 4.31 -7.32
CA ARG A 275 -6.17 4.62 -8.52
C ARG A 275 -5.52 3.37 -9.09
N LYS A 276 -6.07 2.88 -10.18
CA LYS A 276 -5.49 1.86 -11.06
C LYS A 276 -5.64 2.28 -12.53
N GLY A 277 -4.75 1.82 -13.37
CA GLY A 277 -4.82 2.02 -14.82
C GLY A 277 -4.07 0.92 -15.57
N GLU A 278 -4.41 0.74 -16.83
CA GLU A 278 -3.84 -0.28 -17.70
C GLU A 278 -3.41 0.30 -19.05
N LEU A 279 -2.16 0.03 -19.42
CA LEU A 279 -1.61 0.33 -20.74
C LEU A 279 -1.35 -0.99 -21.49
N VAL A 280 -1.91 -1.14 -22.68
CA VAL A 280 -1.62 -2.27 -23.59
C VAL A 280 -0.98 -1.74 -24.86
N VAL A 281 0.23 -2.22 -25.17
CA VAL A 281 0.97 -1.87 -26.40
C VAL A 281 1.23 -3.12 -27.23
N LYS A 282 0.73 -3.12 -28.47
CA LYS A 282 0.96 -4.16 -29.47
C LYS A 282 1.39 -3.53 -30.78
N GLY A 283 2.65 -3.76 -31.17
CA GLY A 283 3.26 -3.08 -32.31
C GLY A 283 3.27 -1.56 -32.11
N GLN A 284 2.63 -0.82 -33.02
CA GLN A 284 2.51 0.64 -32.94
C GLN A 284 1.23 1.13 -32.23
N LYS A 285 0.33 0.22 -31.84
CA LYS A 285 -0.94 0.58 -31.23
C LYS A 285 -0.80 0.54 -29.71
N ALA A 286 -1.22 1.62 -29.06
CA ALA A 286 -1.31 1.72 -27.61
C ALA A 286 -2.77 1.95 -27.19
N HIS A 287 -3.22 1.29 -26.13
CA HIS A 287 -4.52 1.51 -25.52
C HIS A 287 -4.34 1.78 -24.03
N LEU A 288 -5.04 2.78 -23.51
CA LEU A 288 -5.09 3.13 -22.09
C LEU A 288 -6.52 2.89 -21.59
N ASP A 289 -6.66 1.98 -20.64
CA ASP A 289 -7.94 1.49 -20.12
C ASP A 289 -8.91 1.12 -21.27
N GLY A 290 -8.41 0.34 -22.23
CA GLY A 290 -9.15 -0.12 -23.40
C GLY A 290 -9.37 0.93 -24.51
N ARG A 291 -9.05 2.21 -24.28
CA ARG A 291 -9.23 3.28 -25.27
C ARG A 291 -7.96 3.52 -26.08
N PRO A 292 -8.02 3.76 -27.41
CA PRO A 292 -6.86 4.12 -28.19
C PRO A 292 -6.13 5.34 -27.60
N LEU A 293 -4.82 5.21 -27.40
CA LEU A 293 -3.99 6.27 -26.85
C LEU A 293 -3.26 7.02 -27.97
N ALA A 294 -3.63 8.28 -28.19
CA ALA A 294 -2.81 9.22 -28.95
C ALA A 294 -1.66 9.72 -28.05
N VAL A 295 -0.42 9.73 -28.54
CA VAL A 295 0.81 9.93 -27.75
C VAL A 295 0.96 11.36 -27.14
N ALA A 296 -0.06 12.20 -27.22
CA ALA A 296 -0.04 13.56 -26.66
C ALA A 296 -0.36 13.54 -25.16
N VAL A 297 0.67 13.72 -24.32
CA VAL A 297 0.53 13.86 -22.86
C VAL A 297 0.09 15.30 -22.51
N PRO A 298 -1.11 15.51 -21.92
CA PRO A 298 -1.58 16.84 -21.54
C PRO A 298 -0.66 17.52 -20.52
N LYS A 299 -0.41 18.82 -20.67
CA LYS A 299 0.29 19.62 -19.65
C LYS A 299 -0.61 19.82 -18.43
N ARG A 300 0.01 19.82 -17.24
CA ARG A 300 -0.67 20.24 -16.00
C ARG A 300 -1.13 21.69 -16.15
N LYS A 301 -2.40 21.97 -15.81
CA LYS A 301 -2.88 23.35 -15.71
C LYS A 301 -2.49 23.92 -14.35
N ALA A 302 -2.15 25.20 -14.29
CA ALA A 302 -1.98 25.89 -13.01
C ALA A 302 -3.32 25.80 -12.24
N ALA A 303 -3.27 25.45 -10.95
CA ALA A 303 -4.48 25.42 -10.13
C ALA A 303 -5.10 26.83 -10.12
N SER A 304 -6.30 26.98 -10.68
CA SER A 304 -7.04 28.23 -10.57
C SER A 304 -7.49 28.39 -9.12
N ALA A 305 -7.31 29.58 -8.54
CA ALA A 305 -7.74 29.88 -7.17
C ALA A 305 -9.26 29.66 -6.95
N ALA A 306 -10.04 29.63 -8.03
CA ALA A 306 -11.48 29.39 -8.02
C ALA A 306 -11.87 27.96 -7.62
N THR A 307 -11.04 26.96 -7.90
CA THR A 307 -11.37 25.54 -7.62
C THR A 307 -11.25 25.23 -6.12
N ALA A 308 -10.27 25.80 -5.44
CA ALA A 308 -10.09 25.65 -3.99
C ALA A 308 -11.22 26.33 -3.19
N ALA A 309 -11.78 27.43 -3.70
CA ALA A 309 -12.85 28.17 -3.04
C ALA A 309 -14.23 27.47 -3.16
N LYS A 310 -14.49 26.74 -4.24
CA LYS A 310 -15.76 26.05 -4.48
C LYS A 310 -15.97 24.85 -3.54
N VAL A 311 -14.90 24.11 -3.23
CA VAL A 311 -14.89 22.97 -2.30
C VAL A 311 -15.03 23.41 -0.83
N ALA A 312 -14.54 24.61 -0.48
CA ALA A 312 -14.61 25.15 0.88
C ALA A 312 -15.95 25.85 1.22
N GLY A 313 -16.83 26.05 0.25
CA GLY A 313 -18.06 26.86 0.39
C GLY A 313 -19.26 26.15 1.04
N GLY A 314 -19.18 24.84 1.29
CA GLY A 314 -20.24 24.08 1.97
C GLY A 314 -20.27 24.40 3.48
N LYS A 315 -21.08 25.38 3.89
CA LYS A 315 -21.40 25.60 5.31
C LYS A 315 -22.17 24.40 5.89
N ALA A 316 -21.47 23.39 6.37
CA ALA A 316 -22.01 22.41 7.31
C ALA A 316 -21.64 22.84 8.74
N ALA A 317 -22.57 23.52 9.41
CA ALA A 317 -22.44 23.84 10.83
C ALA A 317 -22.69 22.57 11.66
N ALA A 318 -21.64 21.77 11.88
CA ALA A 318 -21.65 20.70 12.87
C ALA A 318 -21.05 21.23 14.18
N LYS A 319 -21.92 21.55 15.14
CA LYS A 319 -21.58 21.91 16.51
C LYS A 319 -20.95 20.69 17.20
N ALA A 320 -19.66 20.75 17.51
CA ALA A 320 -18.96 19.70 18.24
C ALA A 320 -19.54 19.54 19.65
N PRO A 321 -19.81 18.32 20.15
CA PRO A 321 -20.17 18.13 21.55
C PRO A 321 -18.92 18.33 22.43
N ALA A 322 -19.11 19.13 23.47
CA ALA A 322 -18.08 19.55 24.40
C ALA A 322 -17.79 18.49 25.48
N LYS A 323 -16.52 18.44 25.89
CA LYS A 323 -15.92 17.99 27.16
C LYS A 323 -15.94 16.49 27.52
N ALA A 324 -14.73 15.92 27.54
CA ALA A 324 -14.21 15.29 28.75
C ALA A 324 -12.70 15.63 28.89
N ALA A 325 -12.29 15.89 30.13
CA ALA A 325 -11.07 16.58 30.51
C ALA A 325 -9.81 15.69 30.50
N GLY A 326 -8.67 16.30 30.14
CA GLY A 326 -7.33 15.75 30.35
C GLY A 326 -6.29 16.81 30.02
N LYS A 327 -5.58 17.30 31.04
CA LYS A 327 -4.71 18.48 31.03
C LYS A 327 -3.57 18.42 30.00
N THR A 328 -3.42 19.51 29.27
CA THR A 328 -2.28 19.94 28.45
C THR A 328 -1.00 20.17 29.27
N VAL A 329 0.17 19.89 28.69
CA VAL A 329 1.30 20.85 28.58
C VAL A 329 2.14 20.52 27.34
N ALA A 330 2.18 21.40 26.34
CA ALA A 330 3.40 21.87 25.67
C ALA A 330 3.05 22.85 24.55
N LYS A 331 3.85 23.91 24.50
CA LYS A 331 3.60 25.24 23.95
C LYS A 331 4.18 25.35 22.53
N ALA A 332 3.40 25.85 21.58
CA ALA A 332 3.88 26.24 20.24
C ALA A 332 4.60 27.60 20.29
N PRO A 333 5.48 27.90 19.32
CA PRO A 333 5.70 29.26 18.86
C PRO A 333 5.19 29.49 17.43
N ALA A 334 4.63 30.69 17.26
CA ALA A 334 3.95 31.20 16.08
C ALA A 334 4.90 31.58 14.93
N LYS A 335 4.33 31.61 13.71
CA LYS A 335 4.90 32.26 12.52
C LYS A 335 4.75 33.77 12.60
N ALA A 336 5.77 34.50 12.14
CA ALA A 336 5.61 35.82 11.52
C ALA A 336 6.56 35.95 10.31
N ALA A 337 6.04 36.52 9.23
CA ALA A 337 6.73 36.75 7.96
C ALA A 337 7.39 38.14 7.94
N GLY A 338 8.50 38.28 7.21
CA GLY A 338 9.10 39.57 6.88
C GLY A 338 10.17 39.42 5.79
N LYS A 339 9.89 39.94 4.59
CA LYS A 339 10.87 40.18 3.51
C LYS A 339 11.68 41.43 3.86
N THR A 340 13.01 41.41 3.62
CA THR A 340 13.74 42.47 2.90
C THR A 340 15.20 42.07 2.63
N VAL A 341 15.67 42.46 1.45
CA VAL A 341 17.03 42.32 0.92
C VAL A 341 17.88 43.52 1.36
N ALA A 342 19.15 43.33 1.75
CA ALA A 342 20.20 44.34 1.56
C ALA A 342 21.61 43.75 1.67
N LYS A 343 22.48 44.27 0.80
CA LYS A 343 23.90 43.98 0.55
C LYS A 343 24.82 44.46 1.68
N ALA A 344 26.02 43.86 1.74
CA ALA A 344 27.19 44.18 2.58
C ALA A 344 27.73 45.63 2.41
N PRO A 345 28.73 46.12 3.21
CA PRO A 345 30.12 45.64 3.12
C PRO A 345 30.99 45.64 4.41
N ALA A 346 31.99 44.76 4.37
CA ALA A 346 33.38 44.80 4.83
C ALA A 346 33.86 45.79 5.93
N LYS A 347 34.67 45.24 6.86
CA LYS A 347 35.98 45.79 7.21
C LYS A 347 36.97 44.68 7.56
N ALA A 348 38.12 44.71 6.90
CA ALA A 348 39.27 43.84 7.07
C ALA A 348 40.40 44.60 7.79
N ALA A 349 41.31 43.84 8.42
CA ALA A 349 42.76 44.06 8.53
C ALA A 349 43.24 43.16 9.68
N GLY A 350 44.29 42.34 9.61
CA GLY A 350 45.34 42.02 8.64
C GLY A 350 46.19 40.95 9.35
N ARG A 351 47.25 40.33 8.84
CA ARG A 351 48.02 40.34 7.59
C ARG A 351 48.91 39.08 7.75
N THR A 352 48.84 38.12 6.82
CA THR A 352 49.95 37.70 5.91
C THR A 352 51.12 36.95 6.58
N VAL A 353 51.79 35.93 6.01
CA VAL A 353 52.16 35.60 4.62
C VAL A 353 52.53 34.10 4.55
N ALA A 354 52.09 33.42 3.48
CA ALA A 354 52.71 32.32 2.66
C ALA A 354 53.44 31.13 3.34
N LYS A 355 53.64 29.95 2.72
CA LYS A 355 53.62 29.50 1.31
C LYS A 355 53.53 27.96 1.34
N ALA A 356 52.81 27.37 0.38
CA ALA A 356 52.73 25.92 0.12
C ALA A 356 54.00 25.41 -0.62
N PRO A 357 54.04 24.20 -1.23
CA PRO A 357 53.55 22.85 -0.87
C PRO A 357 54.67 21.76 -1.07
N ALA A 358 54.35 20.47 -0.91
CA ALA A 358 54.84 19.28 -1.68
C ALA A 358 54.94 18.03 -0.76
N LYS A 359 54.23 16.93 -1.09
CA LYS A 359 54.76 15.65 -1.69
C LYS A 359 55.88 15.00 -0.86
N ALA A 360 55.95 13.70 -0.62
CA ALA A 360 55.22 12.54 -1.09
C ALA A 360 55.69 11.29 -0.31
N ALA A 361 54.90 10.22 -0.47
CA ALA A 361 55.33 8.84 -0.75
C ALA A 361 56.00 7.96 0.33
N GLY A 362 55.68 6.67 0.18
CA GLY A 362 56.35 5.51 0.78
C GLY A 362 55.36 4.64 1.56
N LYS A 363 54.60 3.70 0.95
CA LYS A 363 55.01 2.33 0.54
C LYS A 363 55.77 1.61 1.68
N THR A 364 55.52 0.37 2.10
CA THR A 364 54.67 -0.75 1.66
C THR A 364 54.85 -1.89 2.68
N VAL A 365 53.79 -2.68 2.90
CA VAL A 365 53.76 -4.17 2.92
C VAL A 365 54.59 -4.96 3.95
N ALA A 366 53.91 -5.76 4.79
CA ALA A 366 54.03 -7.24 4.87
C ALA A 366 53.04 -7.79 5.94
N LYS A 367 52.03 -8.61 5.57
CA LYS A 367 51.96 -10.09 5.73
C LYS A 367 52.27 -10.55 7.18
N ALA A 368 51.27 -10.77 8.05
CA ALA A 368 50.50 -12.03 8.29
C ALA A 368 51.36 -13.19 8.86
N PRO A 369 50.83 -14.23 9.54
CA PRO A 369 49.57 -14.44 10.29
C PRO A 369 49.81 -15.17 11.66
N ALA A 370 48.75 -15.51 12.41
CA ALA A 370 48.51 -16.83 13.06
C ALA A 370 47.85 -16.81 14.47
N LYS A 371 46.89 -17.73 14.58
CA LYS A 371 46.14 -18.32 15.71
C LYS A 371 46.78 -18.28 17.12
N ALA A 372 45.97 -18.05 18.17
CA ALA A 372 45.37 -19.10 19.02
C ALA A 372 44.80 -18.58 20.37
N ALA A 373 43.61 -19.08 20.71
CA ALA A 373 43.03 -19.44 22.01
C ALA A 373 43.32 -18.66 23.32
N GLY A 374 42.24 -18.31 24.05
CA GLY A 374 42.23 -18.29 25.52
C GLY A 374 41.40 -17.20 26.23
N LYS A 375 40.14 -17.54 26.57
CA LYS A 375 39.38 -17.32 27.84
C LYS A 375 39.81 -16.10 28.73
N THR A 376 38.93 -15.20 29.17
CA THR A 376 37.85 -15.41 30.18
C THR A 376 36.91 -14.19 30.36
N LEU A 377 35.65 -14.49 30.71
CA LEU A 377 34.74 -13.85 31.69
C LEU A 377 34.51 -12.32 31.71
N ALA A 378 33.25 -11.91 31.49
CA ALA A 378 32.53 -11.01 32.39
C ALA A 378 31.00 -11.16 32.23
N LYS A 379 30.30 -11.18 33.37
CA LYS A 379 28.86 -11.37 33.56
C LYS A 379 28.28 -10.05 34.08
N ALA A 380 27.13 -9.61 33.55
CA ALA A 380 26.27 -8.55 34.12
C ALA A 380 24.82 -8.73 33.55
N PRO A 381 23.76 -8.16 34.17
CA PRO A 381 22.68 -8.98 34.73
C PRO A 381 21.23 -8.63 34.31
N ALA A 382 20.32 -9.53 34.72
CA ALA A 382 18.94 -9.39 35.23
C ALA A 382 17.87 -8.48 34.56
N THR A 383 16.79 -9.17 34.17
CA THR A 383 15.34 -8.84 34.15
C THR A 383 14.85 -8.15 35.45
N THR A 384 13.72 -7.44 35.62
CA THR A 384 12.33 -7.40 35.06
C THR A 384 11.54 -6.36 35.90
N ALA A 385 10.36 -5.90 35.48
CA ALA A 385 9.28 -5.58 36.44
C ALA A 385 7.88 -5.86 35.86
N ALA A 386 7.27 -6.93 36.35
CA ALA A 386 5.83 -7.20 36.27
C ALA A 386 5.20 -6.94 37.65
N LYS A 387 3.94 -6.52 37.68
CA LYS A 387 3.14 -6.29 38.89
C LYS A 387 2.31 -7.54 39.22
N ALA A 388 2.24 -7.85 40.51
CA ALA A 388 1.80 -9.10 41.11
C ALA A 388 0.28 -9.30 41.23
N ALA A 389 -0.16 -10.56 41.34
CA ALA A 389 -1.34 -10.96 42.12
C ALA A 389 -1.22 -12.39 42.72
N ALA A 390 -1.41 -12.41 44.04
CA ALA A 390 -1.68 -13.43 45.06
C ALA A 390 -1.82 -14.94 44.74
N LYS A 391 -1.28 -15.74 45.68
CA LYS A 391 -1.47 -17.18 45.92
C LYS A 391 -2.51 -17.41 47.04
N LYS A 392 -3.33 -18.47 46.93
CA LYS A 392 -3.89 -19.24 48.06
C LYS A 392 -3.83 -20.75 47.72
N ALA A 393 -3.39 -21.55 48.70
CA ALA A 393 -3.35 -23.03 48.73
C ALA A 393 -4.74 -23.61 49.11
N ALA A 394 -5.13 -24.90 49.05
CA ALA A 394 -4.58 -26.26 48.88
C ALA A 394 -5.79 -27.21 48.52
N PRO A 395 -5.83 -28.56 48.71
CA PRO A 395 -4.83 -29.65 48.67
C PRO A 395 -5.23 -30.89 47.80
N LYS A 396 -4.32 -31.88 47.79
CA LYS A 396 -4.24 -33.25 47.23
C LYS A 396 -5.54 -34.08 47.03
N SER A 397 -5.55 -34.91 45.98
CA SER A 397 -6.10 -36.28 46.02
C SER A 397 -5.35 -37.25 45.08
N THR A 398 -5.35 -38.51 45.49
CA THR A 398 -4.60 -39.68 44.99
C THR A 398 -5.43 -40.55 44.04
N GLY A 399 -4.81 -41.25 43.08
CA GLY A 399 -5.34 -42.56 42.64
C GLY A 399 -5.17 -42.96 41.17
N LYS A 400 -4.33 -43.99 40.96
CA LYS A 400 -4.42 -45.13 40.03
C LYS A 400 -4.47 -44.93 38.49
N LYS A 401 -3.47 -45.53 37.82
CA LYS A 401 -3.53 -46.12 36.46
C LYS A 401 -4.41 -47.40 36.46
N PRO A 402 -4.83 -47.90 35.28
CA PRO A 402 -4.02 -48.93 34.60
C PRO A 402 -3.85 -48.72 33.08
N ALA A 403 -2.95 -49.54 32.52
CA ALA A 403 -2.44 -49.54 31.16
C ALA A 403 -3.30 -50.33 30.16
N VAL A 404 -3.21 -50.00 28.87
CA VAL A 404 -3.35 -50.94 27.74
C VAL A 404 -2.39 -50.52 26.61
N ALA A 405 -1.75 -51.51 25.98
CA ALA A 405 -0.71 -51.40 24.96
C ALA A 405 -1.21 -51.81 23.56
N ILE A 406 -0.29 -51.77 22.56
CA ILE A 406 -0.26 -52.49 21.24
C ILE A 406 -0.70 -51.65 20.01
N PRO A 407 -0.08 -51.73 18.81
CA PRO A 407 1.33 -51.98 18.43
C PRO A 407 1.89 -51.08 17.29
N SER A 408 3.19 -51.24 17.01
CA SER A 408 3.89 -50.73 15.83
C SER A 408 3.57 -51.53 14.56
N ARG A 409 3.49 -50.85 13.40
CA ARG A 409 3.53 -51.50 12.08
C ARG A 409 4.83 -51.15 11.35
N ARG A 410 5.60 -52.20 11.07
CA ARG A 410 6.80 -52.23 10.23
C ARG A 410 6.45 -52.08 8.75
N ALA A 411 7.37 -51.42 8.06
CA ALA A 411 7.45 -51.28 6.62
C ALA A 411 7.64 -52.62 5.90
N THR A 412 6.95 -52.79 4.77
CA THR A 412 7.29 -53.77 3.73
C THR A 412 7.64 -53.02 2.45
N ARG A 413 8.93 -53.08 2.08
CA ARG A 413 9.45 -52.75 0.75
C ARG A 413 8.82 -53.68 -0.28
N ARG A 414 8.33 -53.14 -1.40
CA ARG A 414 8.29 -53.84 -2.69
C ARG A 414 8.91 -52.94 -3.77
N LYS A 415 9.75 -53.56 -4.58
CA LYS A 415 10.57 -53.01 -5.66
C LYS A 415 9.83 -53.11 -7.00
N LEU A 416 10.01 -52.05 -7.81
CA LEU A 416 10.09 -51.98 -9.29
C LEU A 416 8.84 -52.31 -10.17
N PRO A 417 8.80 -51.90 -11.46
CA PRO A 417 9.86 -51.28 -12.26
C PRO A 417 9.50 -49.99 -13.05
N ILE A 418 10.59 -49.45 -13.61
CA ILE A 418 10.76 -48.43 -14.63
C ILE A 418 10.02 -48.80 -15.93
N LEU A 419 9.34 -47.81 -16.53
CA LEU A 419 9.37 -47.44 -17.94
C LEU A 419 8.92 -45.99 -18.10
#